data_AF-A0A9E5ZPQ1-F1
#
_entry.id   AF-A0A9E5ZPQ1-F1
#
_cell.length_a   1.000
_cell.length_b   1.000
_cell.length_c   1.000
_cell.angle_alpha   90.00
_cell.angle_beta   90.00
_cell.angle_gamma   90.00
#
_symmetry.space_group_name_H-M   'P 1'
#
loop_
_entity.id
_entity.type
_entity.pdbx_description
1 polymer ?
#
loop_
_entity_poly.entity_id
_entity_poly.type
_entity_poly.pdbx_seq_one_letter_code
_entity_poly.pdbx_strand_id
1 'polypeptide(L)'
;MKKVEFYFLLKSTGSLANVFFFPEQENVSIRLETDSKRKEWSNKSFELLIEEPFEYVLQVFGVSGTDWEAELKIISGTENKSFLKWTGTTGDTRRNISVRKKPILNLP
;
A
#
# COMPACT_ATOMS: atom_id res chain seq x y z
N MET A 1 -2.59 -20.30 -7.50
CA MET A 1 -3.35 -19.04 -7.28
C MET A 1 -4.32 -19.22 -6.13
N LYS A 2 -4.35 -18.28 -5.19
CA LYS A 2 -5.32 -18.23 -4.09
C LYS A 2 -5.96 -16.84 -4.06
N LYS A 3 -7.27 -16.78 -3.87
CA LYS A 3 -7.97 -15.51 -3.64
C LYS A 3 -7.81 -15.12 -2.16
N VAL A 4 -7.31 -13.91 -1.91
CA VAL A 4 -7.01 -13.41 -0.58
C VAL A 4 -7.59 -12.01 -0.44
N GLU A 5 -8.28 -11.75 0.67
CA GLU A 5 -8.83 -10.43 0.98
C GLU A 5 -7.82 -9.61 1.76
N PHE A 6 -7.73 -8.32 1.44
CA PHE A 6 -6.75 -7.39 1.96
C PHE A 6 -7.38 -6.09 2.45
N TYR A 7 -6.70 -5.49 3.43
CA TYR A 7 -6.91 -4.13 3.91
C TYR A 7 -5.58 -3.38 3.91
N PHE A 8 -5.59 -2.19 3.31
CA PHE A 8 -4.42 -1.33 3.21
C PHE A 8 -4.59 -0.12 4.13
N LEU A 9 -3.56 0.17 4.92
CA LEU A 9 -3.44 1.37 5.74
C LEU A 9 -2.12 2.09 5.47
N LEU A 10 -2.13 3.41 5.38
CA LEU A 10 -0.95 4.26 5.34
C LEU A 10 -1.13 5.47 6.26
N LYS A 11 -0.07 5.83 6.97
CA LYS A 11 0.01 7.03 7.81
C LYS A 11 1.18 7.89 7.36
N SER A 12 1.06 9.20 7.48
CA SER A 12 2.11 10.16 7.12
C SER A 12 2.26 11.27 8.16
N THR A 13 3.49 11.74 8.35
CA THR A 13 3.81 12.88 9.23
C THR A 13 3.67 14.21 8.49
N GLY A 14 3.82 14.22 7.17
CA GLY A 14 3.65 15.36 6.25
C GLY A 14 2.33 15.32 5.47
N SER A 15 2.25 16.01 4.32
CA SER A 15 1.03 16.03 3.49
C SER A 15 1.23 15.19 2.24
N LEU A 16 0.34 14.23 2.04
CA LEU A 16 0.28 13.42 0.83
C LEU A 16 -0.79 13.94 -0.13
N ALA A 17 -0.54 13.73 -1.42
CA ALA A 17 -1.43 14.10 -2.50
C ALA A 17 -2.29 12.92 -2.95
N ASN A 18 -1.68 11.75 -3.17
CA ASN A 18 -2.35 10.51 -3.54
C ASN A 18 -1.50 9.29 -3.13
N VAL A 19 -2.18 8.16 -2.93
CA VAL A 19 -1.54 6.86 -2.71
C VAL A 19 -2.21 5.82 -3.62
N PHE A 20 -1.39 5.11 -4.37
CA PHE A 20 -1.84 4.06 -5.29
C PHE A 20 -1.07 2.76 -5.04
N PHE A 21 -1.82 1.66 -4.95
CA PHE A 21 -1.29 0.31 -4.88
C PHE A 21 -1.61 -0.46 -6.16
N PHE A 22 -0.59 -1.07 -6.75
CA PHE A 22 -0.67 -1.83 -7.99
C PHE A 22 -0.19 -3.26 -7.73
N PRO A 23 -1.08 -4.25 -7.55
CA PRO A 23 -0.69 -5.65 -7.64
C PRO A 23 -0.21 -5.96 -9.06
N GLU A 24 0.93 -6.62 -9.24
CA GLU A 24 1.46 -6.89 -10.60
C GLU A 24 0.72 -8.06 -11.27
N GLN A 25 0.13 -8.96 -10.49
CA GLN A 25 -0.65 -10.10 -10.99
C GLN A 25 -2.02 -9.69 -11.55
N GLU A 26 -2.47 -8.45 -11.33
CA GLU A 26 -3.78 -7.98 -11.79
C GLU A 26 -3.67 -6.60 -12.42
N ASN A 27 -4.41 -6.36 -13.51
CA ASN A 27 -4.47 -5.05 -14.14
C ASN A 27 -5.45 -4.11 -13.42
N VAL A 28 -5.28 -3.98 -12.10
CA VAL A 28 -6.11 -3.13 -11.23
C VAL A 28 -5.23 -2.18 -10.44
N SER A 29 -5.76 -0.99 -10.15
CA SER A 29 -5.10 -0.03 -9.27
C SER A 29 -6.03 0.30 -8.12
N ILE A 30 -5.53 0.17 -6.90
CA ILE A 30 -6.29 0.49 -5.69
C ILE A 30 -5.86 1.86 -5.21
N ARG A 31 -6.78 2.82 -5.32
CA ARG A 31 -6.60 4.16 -4.76
C ARG A 31 -7.09 4.16 -3.32
N LEU A 32 -6.24 4.63 -2.41
CA LEU A 32 -6.65 4.79 -1.01
C LEU A 32 -7.48 6.07 -0.84
N GLU A 33 -8.51 5.98 0.00
CA GLU A 33 -9.26 7.12 0.52
C GLU A 33 -8.47 7.76 1.67
N THR A 34 -8.70 9.05 1.92
CA THR A 34 -7.96 9.78 2.94
C THR A 34 -8.86 10.47 3.94
N ASP A 35 -8.36 10.66 5.16
CA ASP A 35 -9.02 11.49 6.15
C ASP A 35 -9.03 12.97 5.73
N SER A 36 -9.82 13.79 6.43
CA SER A 36 -9.95 15.22 6.13
C SER A 36 -8.62 15.98 6.26
N LYS A 37 -7.65 15.43 7.00
CA LYS A 37 -6.33 16.03 7.24
C LYS A 37 -5.25 15.52 6.28
N ARG A 38 -5.54 14.56 5.41
CA ARG A 38 -4.59 13.91 4.50
C ARG A 38 -3.40 13.22 5.19
N LYS A 39 -3.61 12.74 6.41
CA LYS A 39 -2.61 12.08 7.25
C LYS A 39 -2.76 10.57 7.26
N GLU A 40 -3.99 10.08 7.18
CA GLU A 40 -4.31 8.66 7.15
C GLU A 40 -4.97 8.31 5.81
N TRP A 41 -4.56 7.17 5.26
CA TRP A 41 -4.99 6.67 3.96
C TRP A 41 -5.36 5.20 4.08
N SER A 42 -6.55 4.82 3.65
CA SER A 42 -7.00 3.42 3.73
C SER A 42 -8.04 3.06 2.67
N ASN A 43 -8.42 1.79 2.62
CA ASN A 43 -9.56 1.31 1.83
C ASN A 43 -10.46 0.43 2.72
N LYS A 44 -11.67 0.06 2.26
CA LYS A 44 -12.55 -0.84 3.03
C LYS A 44 -12.01 -2.28 3.10
N SER A 45 -11.93 -2.93 1.95
CA SER A 45 -11.16 -4.14 1.69
C SER A 45 -11.07 -4.32 0.16
N PHE A 46 -10.19 -5.19 -0.32
CA PHE A 46 -10.18 -5.64 -1.72
C PHE A 46 -9.67 -7.07 -1.78
N GLU A 47 -10.08 -7.82 -2.79
CA GLU A 47 -9.61 -9.19 -3.00
C GLU A 47 -8.59 -9.21 -4.13
N LEU A 48 -7.51 -9.97 -3.95
CA LEU A 48 -6.52 -10.25 -4.99
C LEU A 48 -6.34 -11.74 -5.20
N LEU A 49 -6.09 -12.13 -6.43
CA LEU A 49 -5.53 -13.41 -6.82
C LEU A 49 -4.02 -13.37 -6.65
N ILE A 50 -3.52 -14.12 -5.68
CA ILE A 50 -2.08 -14.19 -5.38
C ILE A 50 -1.48 -15.49 -5.88
N GLU A 51 -0.32 -15.33 -6.51
CA GLU A 51 0.67 -16.38 -6.76
C GLU A 51 1.89 -16.13 -5.88
N GLU A 52 2.63 -17.20 -5.59
CA GLU A 52 3.91 -17.09 -4.89
C GLU A 52 5.04 -17.07 -5.92
N PRO A 53 5.90 -16.02 -5.92
CA PRO A 53 5.93 -14.90 -4.97
C PRO A 53 4.92 -13.78 -5.28
N PHE A 54 4.43 -13.09 -4.24
CA PHE A 54 3.55 -11.93 -4.40
C PHE A 54 4.33 -10.72 -4.92
N GLU A 55 3.86 -10.10 -6.00
CA GLU A 55 4.54 -8.97 -6.65
C GLU A 55 3.62 -7.73 -6.67
N TYR A 56 4.16 -6.57 -6.33
CA TYR A 56 3.39 -5.32 -6.36
C TYR A 56 4.30 -4.10 -6.52
N VAL A 57 3.65 -2.97 -6.81
CA VAL A 57 4.22 -1.63 -6.80
C VAL A 57 3.35 -0.72 -5.93
N LEU A 58 3.98 -0.06 -4.96
CA LEU A 58 3.34 1.02 -4.18
C LEU A 58 3.88 2.35 -4.66
N GLN A 59 2.99 3.29 -5.00
CA GLN A 59 3.33 4.67 -5.35
C GLN A 59 2.70 5.64 -4.35
N VAL A 60 3.54 6.40 -3.65
CA VAL A 60 3.14 7.42 -2.69
C VAL A 60 3.55 8.79 -3.22
N PHE A 61 2.59 9.69 -3.37
CA PHE A 61 2.80 11.05 -3.88
C PHE A 61 2.57 12.05 -2.75
N GLY A 62 3.48 12.99 -2.56
CA GLY A 62 3.35 13.99 -1.49
C GLY A 62 4.30 15.17 -1.62
N VAL A 63 4.31 16.01 -0.60
CA VAL A 63 5.30 17.08 -0.47
C VAL A 63 6.66 16.47 -0.14
N SER A 64 7.70 16.85 -0.87
CA SER A 64 9.07 16.39 -0.62
C SER A 64 9.44 16.46 0.87
N GLY A 65 10.08 15.41 1.39
CA GLY A 65 10.38 15.24 2.81
C GLY A 65 9.22 14.71 3.66
N THR A 66 8.08 14.33 3.07
CA THR A 66 7.00 13.71 3.84
C THR A 66 7.31 12.23 4.10
N ASP A 67 7.51 11.89 5.36
CA ASP A 67 7.63 10.51 5.82
C ASP A 67 6.26 9.83 5.92
N TRP A 68 6.26 8.54 5.63
CA TRP A 68 5.08 7.70 5.68
C TRP A 68 5.42 6.26 6.07
N GLU A 69 4.43 5.60 6.67
CA GLU A 69 4.43 4.18 6.99
C GLU A 69 3.17 3.56 6.42
N ALA A 70 3.29 2.41 5.77
CA ALA A 70 2.19 1.70 5.15
C ALA A 70 2.18 0.24 5.59
N GLU A 71 0.99 -0.34 5.62
CA GLU A 71 0.75 -1.69 6.06
C GLU A 71 -0.36 -2.32 5.21
N LEU A 72 -0.08 -3.49 4.63
CA LEU A 72 -1.05 -4.34 3.99
C LEU A 72 -1.36 -5.51 4.93
N LYS A 73 -2.64 -5.70 5.22
CA LYS A 73 -3.14 -6.76 6.10
C LYS A 73 -3.95 -7.75 5.31
N ILE A 74 -3.79 -9.04 5.60
CA ILE A 74 -4.69 -10.09 5.13
C ILE A 74 -5.89 -10.14 6.07
N ILE A 75 -7.09 -10.16 5.50
CA ILE A 75 -8.34 -10.43 6.21
C ILE A 75 -8.59 -11.94 6.14
N SER A 76 -8.61 -12.60 7.30
CA SER A 76 -8.87 -14.03 7.41
C SER A 76 -9.93 -14.28 8.49
N GLY A 77 -11.20 -14.37 8.07
CA GLY A 77 -12.33 -14.49 9.00
C GLY A 77 -12.53 -13.18 9.77
N THR A 78 -12.41 -13.21 11.10
CA THR A 78 -12.54 -12.03 11.97
C THR A 78 -11.20 -11.36 12.31
N GLU A 79 -10.08 -11.89 11.83
CA GLU A 79 -8.74 -11.39 12.14
C GLU A 79 -8.10 -10.66 10.96
N ASN A 80 -7.44 -9.53 11.26
CA ASN A 80 -6.57 -8.83 10.31
C ASN A 80 -5.11 -9.10 10.69
N LYS A 81 -4.39 -9.85 9.85
CA LYS A 81 -2.97 -10.17 10.06
C LYS A 81 -2.10 -9.27 9.19
N SER A 82 -1.13 -8.59 9.80
CA SER A 82 -0.11 -7.83 9.07
C SER A 82 0.64 -8.74 8.10
N PHE A 83 0.61 -8.41 6.82
CA PHE A 83 1.30 -9.17 5.78
C PHE A 83 2.55 -8.44 5.30
N LEU A 84 2.42 -7.16 4.96
CA LEU A 84 3.54 -6.33 4.53
C LEU A 84 3.52 -5.00 5.26
N LYS A 85 4.72 -4.50 5.57
CA LYS A 85 4.94 -3.18 6.15
C LYS A 85 6.00 -2.45 5.34
N TRP A 86 5.79 -1.16 5.16
CA TRP A 86 6.66 -0.30 4.38
C TRP A 86 6.84 1.02 5.08
N THR A 87 8.01 1.61 4.87
CA THR A 87 8.27 2.99 5.22
C THR A 87 8.95 3.69 4.05
N GLY A 88 8.80 5.00 4.00
CA GLY A 88 9.51 5.81 3.03
C GLY A 88 9.28 7.29 3.23
N THR A 89 9.96 8.04 2.39
CA THR A 89 9.89 9.49 2.34
C THR A 89 9.58 9.89 0.91
N THR A 90 8.66 10.83 0.71
CA THR A 90 8.42 11.41 -0.63
C THR A 90 9.51 12.44 -0.93
N GLY A 91 9.85 12.64 -2.21
CA GLY A 91 10.92 13.58 -2.60
C GLY A 91 12.15 12.95 -3.26
N ASP A 92 12.24 11.61 -3.31
CA ASP A 92 13.35 10.87 -3.95
C ASP A 92 13.38 11.00 -5.48
N THR A 93 12.37 11.61 -6.10
CA THR A 93 12.23 11.70 -7.57
C THR A 93 11.76 13.08 -8.01
N ARG A 94 12.00 13.44 -9.29
CA ARG A 94 11.57 14.71 -9.92
C ARG A 94 10.06 15.02 -9.80
N ARG A 95 9.24 14.08 -9.35
CA ARG A 95 7.78 14.19 -9.17
C ARG A 95 7.33 13.99 -7.71
N ASN A 96 8.25 13.98 -6.74
CA ASN A 96 8.01 13.72 -5.32
C ASN A 96 7.30 12.38 -5.05
N ILE A 97 7.69 11.34 -5.79
CA ILE A 97 7.12 9.98 -5.69
C ILE A 97 8.06 9.12 -4.87
N SER A 98 7.52 8.34 -3.94
CA SER A 98 8.19 7.18 -3.36
C SER A 98 7.63 5.92 -4.02
N VAL A 99 8.51 5.11 -4.62
CA VAL A 99 8.14 3.85 -5.28
C VAL A 99 8.82 2.69 -4.58
N ARG A 100 8.03 1.71 -4.13
CA ARG A 100 8.57 0.44 -3.60
C ARG A 100 8.20 -0.68 -4.55
N LYS A 101 9.20 -1.41 -5.01
CA LYS A 101 9.06 -2.65 -5.79
C LYS A 101 9.61 -3.80 -4.95
N LYS A 102 8.92 -4.94 -4.99
CA LYS A 102 9.43 -6.29 -4.69
C LYS A 102 9.97 -6.57 -3.27
N PRO A 103 9.13 -7.09 -2.37
CA PRO A 103 9.48 -8.09 -1.39
C PRO A 103 9.01 -9.47 -1.86
N ILE A 104 9.84 -10.48 -1.65
CA ILE A 104 9.46 -11.89 -1.83
C ILE A 104 9.02 -12.37 -0.44
N LEU A 105 7.72 -12.39 -0.19
CA LEU A 105 7.15 -12.93 1.05
C LEU A 105 6.07 -13.94 0.70
N ASN A 106 6.17 -15.14 1.29
CA ASN A 106 5.15 -16.17 1.19
C ASN A 106 3.93 -15.75 2.02
N LEU A 107 2.75 -16.17 1.58
CA LEU A 107 1.54 -15.94 2.37
C LEU A 107 1.60 -16.79 3.66
N PRO A 108 1.12 -16.25 4.80
CA PRO A 108 0.94 -17.05 6.01
C PRO A 108 -0.17 -18.11 5.86
#